data_AF-A0A7W0T4I9-F1
#
_entry.id   AF-A0A7W0T4I9-F1
#
_cell.length_a   1.000
_cell.length_b   1.000
_cell.length_c   1.000
_cell.angle_alpha   90.00
_cell.angle_beta   90.00
_cell.angle_gamma   90.00
#
_symmetry.space_group_name_H-M   'P 1'
#
loop_
_entity.id
_entity.type
_entity.pdbx_description
1 polymer ?
#
loop_
_entity_poly.entity_id
_entity_poly.type
_entity_poly.pdbx_seq_one_letter_code
_entity_poly.pdbx_strand_id
1 'polypeptide(L)'
;MIHWNGNDIPKELRELPAGTTVIEAVDTAPALTAEEDLAILTGDPENYRTYAADYFGATIPVDAVVHVLVGKKLDAQLVERITTDRTLADLRNDLAEIAYRAFTL
;
A
#
# COMPACT_ATOMS: atom_id res chain seq x y z
N MET A 1 24.01 15.65 -1.33
CA MET A 1 23.21 14.45 -1.05
C MET A 1 24.19 13.34 -0.75
N ILE A 2 24.08 12.68 0.40
CA ILE A 2 24.98 11.58 0.78
C ILE A 2 24.54 10.38 -0.05
N HIS A 3 25.42 9.86 -0.90
CA HIS A 3 25.12 8.66 -1.68
C HIS A 3 25.52 7.44 -0.84
N TRP A 4 24.53 6.63 -0.44
CA TRP A 4 24.75 5.43 0.36
C TRP A 4 24.41 4.18 -0.45
N ASN A 5 25.31 3.20 -0.46
CA ASN A 5 25.18 1.94 -1.21
C ASN A 5 24.44 0.82 -0.45
N GLY A 6 23.92 1.09 0.75
CA GLY A 6 23.21 0.12 1.60
C GLY A 6 24.09 -0.92 2.31
N ASN A 7 25.38 -1.04 1.95
CA ASN A 7 26.30 -2.03 2.54
C ASN A 7 27.24 -1.41 3.58
N ASP A 8 27.61 -0.13 3.41
CA ASP A 8 28.55 0.56 4.29
C ASP A 8 27.97 1.88 4.78
N ILE A 9 27.84 2.08 6.10
CA ILE A 9 27.34 3.35 6.65
C ILE A 9 28.34 4.48 6.32
N PRO A 10 27.97 5.56 5.58
CA PRO A 10 28.86 6.66 5.27
C PRO A 10 29.39 7.35 6.53
N LYS A 11 30.59 7.94 6.44
CA LYS A 11 31.25 8.56 7.60
C LYS A 11 30.38 9.66 8.21
N GLU A 12 29.70 10.41 7.35
CA GLU A 12 28.76 11.48 7.68
C GLU A 12 27.60 11.00 8.55
N LEU A 13 27.16 9.75 8.39
CA LEU A 13 26.09 9.16 9.22
C LEU A 13 26.61 8.59 10.53
N ARG A 14 27.87 8.14 10.57
CA ARG A 14 28.50 7.61 11.80
C ARG A 14 28.75 8.70 12.86
N GLU A 15 28.87 9.94 12.42
CA GLU A 15 29.08 11.10 13.29
C GLU A 15 27.79 11.64 13.89
N LEU A 16 26.62 11.10 13.49
CA LEU A 16 25.33 11.51 14.04
C LEU A 16 25.11 10.97 15.46
N PRO A 17 24.40 11.72 16.32
CA PRO A 17 24.04 11.24 17.64
C PRO A 17 23.25 9.92 17.56
N ALA A 18 23.50 9.02 18.52
CA ALA A 18 22.73 7.79 18.65
C ALA A 18 21.23 8.10 18.79
N GLY A 19 20.39 7.37 18.06
CA GLY A 19 18.94 7.60 18.01
C GLY A 19 18.48 8.57 16.90
N THR A 20 19.38 9.07 16.06
CA THR A 20 19.01 9.88 14.89
C THR A 20 18.46 9.00 13.77
N THR A 21 17.22 9.25 13.34
CA THR A 21 16.62 8.62 12.16
C THR A 21 17.00 9.40 10.89
N VAL A 22 17.53 8.70 9.89
CA VAL A 22 17.84 9.26 8.57
C VAL A 22 16.86 8.66 7.57
N ILE A 23 16.17 9.51 6.81
CA ILE A 23 15.18 9.12 5.79
C ILE A 23 15.73 9.58 4.44
N GLU A 24 15.94 8.64 3.52
CA GLU A 24 16.28 8.93 2.13
C GLU A 24 15.01 8.87 1.28
N ALA A 25 14.82 9.89 0.43
CA ALA A 25 13.77 9.86 -0.57
C ALA A 25 14.16 8.85 -1.65
N VAL A 26 13.33 7.85 -1.88
CA VAL A 26 13.48 6.95 -3.01
C VAL A 26 12.97 7.68 -4.26
N ASP A 27 13.86 7.94 -5.22
CA ASP A 27 13.54 8.65 -6.47
C ASP A 27 12.50 7.91 -7.34
N THR A 28 12.34 6.59 -7.15
CA THR A 28 11.42 5.76 -7.93
C THR A 28 10.84 4.66 -7.05
N ALA A 29 9.53 4.71 -6.79
CA ALA A 29 8.83 3.59 -6.17
C ALA A 29 9.08 2.32 -6.99
N PRO A 30 9.27 1.14 -6.35
CA PRO A 30 9.44 -0.10 -7.09
C PRO A 30 8.23 -0.32 -7.99
N ALA A 31 8.47 -0.30 -9.30
CA ALA A 31 7.45 -0.65 -10.28
C ALA A 31 7.27 -2.17 -10.26
N LEU A 32 6.02 -2.62 -10.34
CA LEU A 32 5.73 -4.03 -10.58
C LEU A 32 6.35 -4.47 -11.89
N THR A 33 6.90 -5.68 -11.90
CA THR A 33 7.18 -6.39 -13.15
C THR A 33 5.87 -6.71 -13.86
N ALA A 34 5.93 -6.90 -15.18
CA ALA A 34 4.76 -7.31 -15.96
C ALA A 34 4.17 -8.65 -15.47
N GLU A 35 5.01 -9.54 -14.94
CA GLU A 35 4.58 -10.82 -14.37
C GLU A 35 3.75 -10.62 -13.09
N GLU A 36 4.22 -9.77 -12.17
CA GLU A 36 3.49 -9.44 -10.94
C GLU A 36 2.18 -8.70 -11.23
N ASP A 37 2.20 -7.77 -12.18
CA ASP A 37 0.99 -7.05 -12.61
C ASP A 37 -0.04 -8.03 -13.20
N LEU A 38 0.39 -8.90 -14.12
CA LEU A 38 -0.48 -9.95 -14.67
C LEU A 38 -1.00 -10.90 -13.58
N ALA A 39 -0.19 -11.24 -12.58
CA ALA A 39 -0.59 -12.10 -11.47
C ALA A 39 -1.72 -11.47 -10.64
N ILE A 40 -1.68 -10.16 -10.39
CA ILE A 40 -2.77 -9.44 -9.72
C ILE A 40 -4.04 -9.43 -10.58
N LEU A 41 -3.89 -9.19 -11.88
CA LEU A 41 -5.01 -9.11 -12.83
C LEU A 41 -5.71 -10.46 -13.06
N THR A 42 -5.13 -11.58 -12.64
CA THR A 42 -5.78 -12.91 -12.70
C THR A 42 -7.05 -13.00 -11.86
N GLY A 43 -7.22 -12.11 -10.87
CA GLY A 43 -8.34 -12.16 -9.93
C GLY A 43 -8.19 -13.23 -8.85
N ASP A 44 -6.98 -13.78 -8.66
CA ASP A 44 -6.67 -14.62 -7.50
C ASP A 44 -6.54 -13.75 -6.23
N PRO A 45 -7.38 -13.96 -5.20
CA PRO A 45 -7.31 -13.22 -3.95
C PRO A 45 -5.96 -13.31 -3.22
N GLU A 46 -5.24 -14.42 -3.34
CA GLU A 46 -3.94 -14.62 -2.67
C GLU A 46 -2.82 -13.83 -3.35
N ASN A 47 -2.88 -13.68 -4.67
CA ASN A 47 -1.93 -12.85 -5.41
C ASN A 47 -2.06 -11.38 -5.00
N TYR A 48 -3.29 -10.88 -4.92
CA TYR A 48 -3.52 -9.51 -4.44
C TYR A 48 -3.10 -9.35 -2.96
N ARG A 49 -3.36 -10.35 -2.10
CA ARG A 49 -2.94 -10.28 -0.70
C ARG A 49 -1.41 -10.21 -0.57
N THR A 50 -0.68 -11.03 -1.31
CA THR A 50 0.79 -11.02 -1.32
C THR A 50 1.31 -9.65 -1.79
N TYR A 51 0.80 -9.16 -2.92
CA TYR A 51 1.12 -7.83 -3.41
C TYR A 51 0.85 -6.73 -2.37
N ALA A 52 -0.31 -6.76 -1.69
CA ALA A 52 -0.67 -5.75 -0.72
C ALA A 52 0.25 -5.75 0.51
N ALA A 53 0.70 -6.93 0.94
CA ALA A 53 1.67 -7.07 2.01
C ALA A 53 3.03 -6.48 1.61
N ASP A 54 3.49 -6.74 0.38
CA ASP A 54 4.80 -6.28 -0.10
C ASP A 54 4.81 -4.78 -0.43
N TYR A 55 3.79 -4.29 -1.14
CA TYR A 55 3.75 -2.92 -1.66
C TYR A 55 3.23 -1.91 -0.63
N PHE A 56 2.18 -2.25 0.12
CA PHE A 56 1.59 -1.35 1.11
C PHE A 56 2.02 -1.66 2.55
N GLY A 57 2.79 -2.73 2.78
CA GLY A 57 3.12 -3.19 4.13
C GLY A 57 1.88 -3.66 4.91
N ALA A 58 0.80 -4.03 4.22
CA ALA A 58 -0.51 -4.26 4.83
C ALA A 58 -0.97 -5.72 4.66
N THR A 59 -1.16 -6.41 5.78
CA THR A 59 -1.73 -7.77 5.78
C THR A 59 -3.25 -7.69 5.82
N ILE A 60 -3.90 -8.03 4.72
CA ILE A 60 -5.36 -8.00 4.57
C ILE A 60 -5.91 -9.45 4.65
N PRO A 61 -7.04 -9.70 5.34
CA PRO A 61 -7.71 -10.99 5.30
C PRO A 61 -8.11 -11.40 3.87
N VAL A 62 -7.83 -12.64 3.46
CA VAL A 62 -8.12 -13.14 2.11
C VAL A 62 -9.62 -13.04 1.78
N ASP A 63 -10.49 -13.32 2.75
CA ASP A 63 -11.93 -13.26 2.56
C ASP A 63 -12.45 -11.83 2.33
N ALA A 64 -11.72 -10.82 2.81
CA ALA A 64 -12.00 -9.42 2.48
C ALA A 64 -11.66 -9.10 1.02
N VAL A 65 -10.55 -9.64 0.51
CA VAL A 65 -10.17 -9.52 -0.91
C VAL A 65 -11.22 -10.21 -1.78
N VAL A 66 -11.61 -11.44 -1.43
CA VAL A 66 -12.69 -12.17 -2.09
C VAL A 66 -13.98 -11.36 -2.12
N HIS A 67 -14.37 -10.74 -1.00
CA HIS A 67 -15.59 -9.92 -0.90
C HIS A 67 -15.63 -8.82 -1.96
N VAL A 68 -14.51 -8.12 -2.18
CA VAL A 68 -14.40 -7.07 -3.19
C VAL A 68 -14.38 -7.67 -4.60
N LEU A 69 -13.60 -8.72 -4.84
CA LEU A 69 -13.47 -9.36 -6.17
C LEU A 69 -14.80 -9.92 -6.69
N VAL A 70 -15.69 -10.39 -5.81
CA VAL A 70 -17.04 -10.84 -6.19
C VAL A 70 -18.07 -9.69 -6.25
N GLY A 71 -17.61 -8.44 -6.20
CA GLY A 71 -18.44 -7.24 -6.38
C GLY A 71 -19.33 -6.88 -5.20
N LYS A 72 -19.07 -7.42 -3.99
CA LYS A 72 -19.82 -7.00 -2.80
C LYS A 72 -19.33 -5.63 -2.34
N LYS A 73 -20.29 -4.81 -1.86
CA LYS A 73 -20.00 -3.48 -1.33
C LYS A 73 -19.22 -3.57 -0.01
N LEU A 74 -18.31 -2.63 0.21
CA LEU A 74 -17.69 -2.45 1.53
C LEU A 74 -18.76 -2.07 2.57
N ASP A 75 -18.65 -2.67 3.74
CA ASP A 75 -19.47 -2.39 4.92
C ASP A 75 -18.60 -2.13 6.15
N ALA A 76 -19.22 -1.63 7.23
CA ALA A 76 -18.49 -1.19 8.42
C ALA A 76 -17.79 -2.36 9.13
N GLN A 77 -18.46 -3.51 9.23
CA GLN A 77 -17.91 -4.70 9.88
C GLN A 77 -16.66 -5.21 9.16
N LEU A 78 -16.67 -5.20 7.84
CA LEU A 78 -15.52 -5.57 7.04
C LEU A 78 -14.34 -4.62 7.24
N VAL A 79 -14.60 -3.30 7.24
CA VAL A 79 -13.56 -2.28 7.44
C VAL A 79 -12.94 -2.39 8.82
N GLU A 80 -13.76 -2.53 9.87
CA GLU A 80 -13.31 -2.68 11.26
C GLU A 80 -12.42 -3.92 11.46
N ARG A 81 -12.62 -4.96 10.65
CA ARG A 81 -11.79 -6.17 10.68
C ARG A 81 -10.43 -5.99 9.99
N ILE A 82 -10.32 -5.06 9.06
CA ILE A 82 -9.09 -4.78 8.31
C ILE A 82 -8.25 -3.72 9.02
N THR A 83 -8.88 -2.71 9.60
CA THR A 83 -8.18 -1.57 10.23
C THR A 83 -8.99 -0.98 11.37
N THR A 84 -8.28 -0.52 12.40
CA THR A 84 -8.84 0.22 13.55
C THR A 84 -8.74 1.73 13.38
N ASP A 85 -7.95 2.20 12.42
CA ASP A 85 -7.56 3.61 12.30
C ASP A 85 -8.48 4.38 11.34
N ARG A 86 -9.25 3.66 10.53
CA ARG A 86 -10.13 4.21 9.50
C ARG A 86 -11.54 3.63 9.61
N THR A 87 -12.54 4.45 9.34
CA THR A 87 -13.94 4.02 9.25
C THR A 87 -14.42 3.92 7.81
N LEU A 88 -15.54 3.23 7.58
CA LEU A 88 -16.20 3.22 6.27
C LEU A 88 -16.57 4.64 5.79
N ALA A 89 -16.88 5.56 6.72
CA ALA A 89 -17.20 6.95 6.39
C ALA A 89 -15.98 7.70 5.85
N ASP A 90 -14.81 7.50 6.47
CA ASP A 90 -13.55 8.10 6.00
C ASP A 90 -13.20 7.60 4.60
N LEU A 91 -13.31 6.29 4.36
CA LEU A 91 -13.04 5.71 3.03
C LEU A 91 -13.98 6.24 1.94
N ARG A 92 -15.24 6.55 2.28
CA ARG A 92 -16.19 7.17 1.33
C ARG A 92 -15.80 8.60 0.99
N ASN A 93 -15.27 9.36 1.96
CA ASN A 93 -14.80 10.71 1.73
C ASN A 93 -13.56 10.69 0.82
N ASP A 94 -12.58 9.83 1.12
CA ASP A 94 -11.40 9.64 0.29
C ASP A 94 -11.78 9.24 -1.14
N LEU A 95 -12.73 8.30 -1.30
CA LEU A 95 -13.21 7.88 -2.62
C LEU A 95 -13.79 9.05 -3.41
N ALA A 96 -14.51 9.96 -2.77
CA ALA A 96 -15.05 11.16 -3.42
C ALA A 96 -13.96 12.14 -3.87
N GLU A 97 -12.79 12.12 -3.21
CA GLU A 97 -11.62 12.93 -3.58
C GLU A 97 -10.86 12.33 -4.77
N ILE A 98 -10.67 11.00 -4.79
CA ILE A 98 -9.87 10.31 -5.83
C ILE A 98 -10.69 9.85 -7.03
N ALA A 99 -12.01 9.74 -6.91
CA ALA A 99 -12.86 9.49 -8.05
C ALA A 99 -12.73 10.70 -8.97
N TYR A 100 -11.97 10.55 -10.07
CA TYR A 100 -12.06 11.44 -11.22
C TYR A 100 -13.54 11.70 -11.42
N ARG A 101 -13.98 12.94 -11.15
CA ARG A 101 -15.39 13.33 -11.18
C ARG A 101 -16.00 12.68 -12.41
N ALA A 102 -16.82 11.66 -12.19
CA ALA A 102 -17.60 11.06 -13.26
C ALA A 102 -18.61 12.14 -13.64
N PHE A 103 -18.22 13.03 -14.54
CA PHE A 103 -19.13 13.94 -15.18
C PHE A 103 -20.01 13.07 -16.06
N THR A 104 -21.27 12.95 -15.68
CA THR A 104 -22.34 12.56 -16.59
C THR A 104 -22.43 13.67 -17.65
N LEU A 105 -22.28 13.31 -18.93
CA LEU A 105 -22.72 14.16 -20.05
C LEU A 105 -24.25 14.23 -20.07
#